data_AF-A0A4S0NBZ3-F1
#
_entry.id   AF-A0A4S0NBZ3-F1
#
_cell.length_a   1.000
_cell.length_b   1.000
_cell.length_c   1.000
_cell.angle_alpha   90.00
_cell.angle_beta   90.00
_cell.angle_gamma   90.00
#
_symmetry.space_group_name_H-M   'P 1'
#
loop_
_entity.id
_entity.type
_entity.pdbx_description
1 polymer ?
#
loop_
_entity_poly.entity_id
_entity_poly.type
_entity_poly.pdbx_seq_one_letter_code
_entity_poly.pdbx_strand_id
1 'polypeptide(L)'
;MSEAENLAPIDLPLSSAGAPLPHVFAVEGRLLIAYIVSVPDRGFDGTNARSVSPSTRGQSVAILTADPYLAVQFGPPNDEALSGHRLYGLGLQPYSAFEVRNSSWIGSLEKANRVHPSHMPELFSGYRHFILTFHDSTLEFVAKDFAVSLRRGAILTALMEIIGHNVSADRVKPTGFFTRLLRRG
;
A
#
# COMPACT_ATOMS: atom_id res chain seq x y z
N MET A 1 13.42 -26.11 -8.91
CA MET A 1 13.63 -25.47 -7.59
C MET A 1 12.73 -24.23 -7.60
N SER A 2 11.77 -24.11 -6.67
CA SER A 2 11.05 -22.85 -6.52
C SER A 2 12.04 -21.79 -6.04
N GLU A 3 12.06 -20.63 -6.68
CA GLU A 3 12.88 -19.51 -6.21
C GLU A 3 12.44 -19.07 -4.80
N ALA A 4 13.39 -18.60 -4.00
CA ALA A 4 13.11 -18.11 -2.65
C ALA A 4 12.31 -16.79 -2.68
N GLU A 5 11.48 -16.57 -1.65
CA GLU A 5 10.83 -15.27 -1.42
C GLU A 5 11.90 -14.17 -1.28
N ASN A 6 11.64 -13.02 -1.90
CA ASN A 6 12.50 -11.83 -1.78
C ASN A 6 11.68 -10.55 -1.89
N LEU A 7 12.22 -9.46 -1.34
CA LEU A 7 11.60 -8.15 -1.35
C LEU A 7 12.21 -7.26 -2.42
N ALA A 8 11.37 -6.74 -3.30
CA ALA A 8 11.73 -5.70 -4.25
C ALA A 8 11.10 -4.37 -3.79
N PRO A 9 11.90 -3.34 -3.45
CA PRO A 9 11.36 -2.03 -3.07
C PRO A 9 10.48 -1.45 -4.18
N ILE A 10 9.38 -0.82 -3.79
CA ILE A 10 8.52 -0.07 -4.72
C ILE A 10 8.47 1.40 -4.28
N ASP A 11 8.45 2.29 -5.27
CA ASP A 11 8.38 3.73 -5.04
C ASP A 11 6.93 4.15 -4.81
N LEU A 12 6.64 4.57 -3.57
CA LEU A 12 5.36 5.13 -3.16
C LEU A 12 5.60 6.42 -2.38
N PRO A 13 4.62 7.34 -2.35
CA PRO A 13 4.69 8.49 -1.45
C PRO A 13 4.95 8.01 -0.02
N LEU A 14 6.00 8.54 0.61
CA LEU A 14 6.38 8.14 1.97
C LEU A 14 5.23 8.43 2.94
N SER A 15 4.90 7.47 3.80
CA SER A 15 3.87 7.67 4.82
C SER A 15 4.36 8.62 5.91
N SER A 16 3.44 9.38 6.51
CA SER A 16 3.75 10.20 7.68
C SER A 16 4.19 9.30 8.84
N ALA A 17 5.37 9.58 9.41
CA ALA A 17 5.87 8.81 10.55
C ALA A 17 5.01 9.03 11.80
N GLY A 18 4.53 10.25 12.04
CA GLY A 18 3.79 10.57 13.26
C GLY A 18 2.29 10.21 13.22
N ALA A 19 1.68 10.26 12.03
CA ALA A 19 0.24 9.98 11.88
C ALA A 19 -0.07 9.52 10.45
N PRO A 20 0.33 8.29 10.05
CA PRO A 20 0.07 7.79 8.71
C PRO A 20 -1.43 7.56 8.47
N LEU A 21 -2.18 7.20 9.53
CA LEU A 21 -3.61 6.93 9.52
C LEU A 21 -4.06 6.09 8.30
N PRO A 22 -3.52 4.88 8.10
CA PRO A 22 -3.95 4.03 6.99
C PRO A 22 -5.44 3.69 7.11
N HIS A 23 -6.18 3.88 6.02
CA HIS A 23 -7.59 3.52 5.87
C HIS A 23 -7.72 2.52 4.72
N VAL A 24 -8.49 1.45 4.96
CA VAL A 24 -8.73 0.40 3.98
C VAL A 24 -10.22 0.33 3.68
N PHE A 25 -10.56 0.35 2.39
CA PHE A 25 -11.90 0.03 1.90
C PHE A 25 -11.78 -1.14 0.93
N ALA A 26 -12.46 -2.25 1.23
CA ALA A 26 -12.36 -3.49 0.49
C ALA A 26 -13.75 -4.06 0.22
N VAL A 27 -14.05 -4.31 -1.05
CA VAL A 27 -15.25 -5.00 -1.55
C VAL A 27 -14.82 -6.08 -2.54
N GLU A 28 -15.65 -7.07 -2.87
CA GLU A 28 -15.27 -8.31 -3.59
C GLU A 28 -14.33 -8.17 -4.81
N GLY A 29 -14.35 -7.04 -5.53
CA GLY A 29 -13.43 -6.76 -6.65
C GLY A 29 -12.56 -5.52 -6.51
N ARG A 30 -12.67 -4.69 -5.46
CA ARG A 30 -11.98 -3.39 -5.42
C ARG A 30 -11.41 -3.10 -4.04
N LEU A 31 -10.13 -2.75 -4.03
CA LEU A 31 -9.39 -2.37 -2.83
C LEU A 31 -8.90 -0.93 -2.98
N LEU A 32 -9.22 -0.11 -1.99
CA LEU A 32 -8.68 1.23 -1.82
C LEU A 32 -7.89 1.28 -0.51
N ILE A 33 -6.67 1.79 -0.59
CA ILE A 33 -5.81 2.02 0.59
C ILE A 33 -5.44 3.49 0.58
N ALA A 34 -5.87 4.23 1.60
CA ALA A 34 -5.51 5.63 1.77
C ALA A 34 -4.57 5.80 2.96
N TYR A 35 -3.60 6.70 2.86
CA TYR A 35 -2.76 7.10 3.99
C TYR A 35 -2.24 8.53 3.81
N ILE A 36 -1.85 9.15 4.92
CA ILE A 36 -1.30 10.50 4.93
C ILE A 36 0.18 10.44 4.53
N VAL A 37 0.53 11.24 3.54
CA VAL A 37 1.90 11.36 3.01
C VAL A 37 2.71 12.27 3.91
N SER A 38 3.97 11.88 4.17
CA SER A 38 4.95 12.74 4.81
C SER A 38 5.27 13.93 3.91
N VAL A 39 4.84 15.11 4.33
CA VAL A 39 5.22 16.38 3.70
C VAL A 39 6.16 17.08 4.67
N PRO A 40 7.44 17.30 4.30
CA PRO A 40 8.38 18.01 5.17
C PRO A 40 7.87 19.42 5.48
N ASP A 41 7.58 19.69 6.75
CA ASP A 41 7.31 21.05 7.22
C ASP A 41 8.64 21.70 7.60
N ARG A 42 9.12 22.61 6.75
CA ARG A 42 10.41 23.31 6.95
C ARG A 42 10.44 24.20 8.20
N GLY A 43 9.29 24.49 8.80
CA GLY A 43 9.18 25.28 10.03
C GLY A 43 8.91 24.45 11.28
N PHE A 44 8.86 23.13 11.18
CA PHE A 44 8.56 22.26 12.33
C PHE A 44 9.81 22.02 13.18
N ASP A 45 9.78 22.53 14.41
CA ASP A 45 10.88 22.42 15.39
C ASP A 45 10.73 21.23 16.36
N GLY A 46 9.72 20.37 16.15
CA GLY A 46 9.45 19.21 16.99
C GLY A 46 8.66 19.51 18.27
N THR A 47 8.38 20.77 18.60
CA THR A 47 7.76 21.14 19.89
C THR A 47 6.24 21.22 19.87
N ASN A 48 5.63 21.25 18.67
CA ASN A 48 4.19 21.43 18.49
C ASN A 48 3.57 20.31 17.65
N ALA A 49 3.58 19.08 18.18
CA ALA A 49 2.93 17.95 17.52
C ALA A 49 1.44 18.26 17.25
N ARG A 50 1.06 18.31 15.97
CA ARG A 50 -0.34 18.51 15.58
C ARG A 50 -1.05 17.16 15.60
N SER A 51 -2.09 17.06 16.43
CA SER A 51 -2.99 15.92 16.37
C SER A 51 -3.74 15.93 15.03
N VAL A 52 -3.66 14.81 14.31
CA VAL A 52 -4.32 14.60 13.02
C VAL A 52 -5.38 13.54 13.22
N SER A 53 -6.60 13.80 12.75
CA SER A 53 -7.71 12.86 12.72
C SER A 53 -8.12 12.57 11.28
N PRO A 54 -8.98 11.57 11.04
CA PRO A 54 -9.48 11.26 9.70
C PRO A 54 -10.19 12.44 8.99
N SER A 55 -10.69 13.42 9.74
CA SER A 55 -11.38 14.60 9.24
C SER A 55 -10.49 15.85 9.15
N THR A 56 -9.23 15.78 9.60
CA THR A 56 -8.27 16.89 9.51
C THR A 56 -7.99 17.24 8.06
N ARG A 57 -8.30 18.47 7.66
CA ARG A 57 -8.13 18.96 6.29
C ARG A 57 -6.68 19.36 5.98
N GLY A 58 -6.42 19.62 4.70
CA GLY A 58 -5.15 20.17 4.22
C GLY A 58 -4.00 19.16 4.15
N GLN A 59 -4.25 17.89 4.45
CA GLN A 59 -3.29 16.81 4.35
C GLN A 59 -3.05 16.43 2.89
N SER A 60 -1.85 15.94 2.60
CA SER A 60 -1.57 15.22 1.36
C SER A 60 -1.89 13.75 1.60
N VAL A 61 -2.77 13.17 0.78
CA VAL A 61 -3.29 11.81 0.95
C VAL A 61 -2.94 11.01 -0.30
N ALA A 62 -2.24 9.90 -0.11
CA ALA A 62 -2.04 8.90 -1.16
C ALA A 62 -3.20 7.91 -1.11
N ILE A 63 -3.74 7.57 -2.28
CA ILE A 63 -4.77 6.54 -2.41
C ILE A 63 -4.34 5.54 -3.48
N LEU A 64 -4.10 4.31 -3.04
CA LEU A 64 -3.84 3.16 -3.90
C LEU A 64 -5.18 2.53 -4.29
N THR A 65 -5.33 2.16 -5.55
CA THR A 65 -6.52 1.48 -6.09
C THR A 65 -6.09 0.20 -6.80
N ALA A 66 -6.55 -0.94 -6.31
CA ALA A 66 -6.38 -2.25 -6.94
C ALA A 66 -7.75 -2.81 -7.34
N ASP A 67 -7.89 -3.14 -8.62
CA ASP A 67 -9.13 -3.65 -9.21
C ASP A 67 -8.79 -4.57 -10.41
N PRO A 68 -8.95 -5.91 -10.29
CA PRO A 68 -9.31 -6.65 -9.09
C PRO A 68 -8.13 -6.87 -8.13
N TYR A 69 -8.44 -7.04 -6.84
CA TYR A 69 -7.54 -7.66 -5.87
C TYR A 69 -8.03 -9.07 -5.50
N LEU A 70 -7.16 -9.87 -4.89
CA LEU A 70 -7.42 -11.26 -4.51
C LEU A 70 -7.53 -11.45 -2.99
N ALA A 71 -6.62 -10.83 -2.24
CA ALA A 71 -6.57 -10.92 -0.79
C ALA A 71 -5.97 -9.66 -0.17
N VAL A 72 -6.35 -9.37 1.07
CA VAL A 72 -5.80 -8.28 1.88
C VAL A 72 -5.69 -8.72 3.34
N GLN A 73 -4.60 -8.33 3.99
CA GLN A 73 -4.37 -8.46 5.42
C GLN A 73 -3.91 -7.11 5.95
N PHE A 74 -4.53 -6.64 7.04
CA PHE A 74 -4.23 -5.33 7.62
C PHE A 74 -4.31 -5.42 9.14
N GLY A 75 -3.26 -4.97 9.82
CA GLY A 75 -3.16 -5.05 11.28
C GLY A 75 -1.71 -5.18 11.74
N PRO A 76 -1.43 -5.96 12.79
CA PRO A 76 -0.07 -6.17 13.29
C PRO A 76 0.87 -6.79 12.23
N PRO A 77 2.19 -6.59 12.34
CA PRO A 77 2.89 -5.84 13.39
C PRO A 77 2.91 -4.33 13.14
N ASN A 78 3.15 -3.58 14.21
CA ASN A 78 3.59 -2.18 14.17
C ASN A 78 5.10 -2.12 13.90
N ASP A 79 5.66 -0.90 13.82
CA ASP A 79 7.09 -0.71 13.57
C ASP A 79 7.99 -1.26 14.69
N GLU A 80 7.59 -1.14 15.96
CA GLU A 80 8.30 -1.68 17.13
C GLU A 80 8.38 -3.21 17.14
N ALA A 81 7.35 -3.89 16.62
CA ALA A 81 7.27 -5.35 16.54
C ALA A 81 7.61 -5.90 15.14
N LEU A 82 8.07 -5.05 14.21
CA LEU A 82 8.27 -5.43 12.81
C LEU A 82 9.28 -6.58 12.65
N SER A 83 10.23 -6.70 13.57
CA SER A 83 11.20 -7.81 13.60
C SER A 83 10.55 -9.19 13.75
N GLY A 84 9.32 -9.27 14.25
CA GLY A 84 8.53 -10.49 14.32
C GLY A 84 7.83 -10.85 13.00
N HIS A 85 7.82 -9.97 12.00
CA HIS A 85 7.21 -10.26 10.71
C HIS A 85 7.99 -11.32 9.93
N ARG A 86 7.30 -12.25 9.27
CA ARG A 86 7.92 -13.34 8.50
C ARG A 86 8.88 -12.87 7.40
N LEU A 87 8.67 -11.65 6.87
CA LEU A 87 9.50 -11.06 5.81
C LEU A 87 10.66 -10.19 6.36
N TYR A 88 10.77 -10.02 7.68
CA TYR A 88 11.81 -9.16 8.27
C TYR A 88 13.23 -9.62 7.91
N GLY A 89 13.49 -10.92 8.01
CA GLY A 89 14.79 -11.50 7.62
C GLY A 89 15.15 -11.34 6.14
N LEU A 90 14.19 -10.92 5.30
CA LEU A 90 14.39 -10.65 3.87
C LEU A 90 14.61 -9.16 3.58
N GLY A 91 14.74 -8.33 4.61
CA GLY A 91 15.03 -6.90 4.50
C GLY A 91 13.82 -5.99 4.66
N LEU A 92 12.68 -6.46 5.17
CA LEU A 92 11.51 -5.61 5.42
C LEU A 92 11.88 -4.46 6.37
N GLN A 93 11.58 -3.23 5.98
CA GLN A 93 11.86 -2.02 6.74
C GLN A 93 10.55 -1.33 7.19
N PRO A 94 10.57 -0.56 8.29
CA PRO A 94 9.42 0.27 8.66
C PRO A 94 9.23 1.42 7.66
N TYR A 95 8.02 1.98 7.61
CA TYR A 95 7.65 3.12 6.75
C TYR A 95 8.00 2.94 5.26
N SER A 96 7.93 1.69 4.77
CA SER A 96 8.43 1.30 3.46
C SER A 96 7.42 0.43 2.73
N ALA A 97 7.60 0.29 1.42
CA ALA A 97 6.74 -0.51 0.57
C ALA A 97 7.56 -1.44 -0.32
N PHE A 98 7.09 -2.68 -0.46
CA PHE A 98 7.77 -3.71 -1.25
C PHE A 98 6.77 -4.55 -2.06
N GLU A 99 7.23 -5.05 -3.20
CA GLU A 99 6.68 -6.24 -3.83
C GLU A 99 7.39 -7.47 -3.28
N VAL A 100 6.62 -8.46 -2.86
CA VAL A 100 7.10 -9.76 -2.38
C VAL A 100 7.11 -10.72 -3.57
N ARG A 101 8.29 -10.95 -4.13
CA ARG A 101 8.48 -11.87 -5.25
C ARG A 101 8.49 -13.31 -4.78
N ASN A 102 8.06 -14.22 -5.65
CA ASN A 102 7.94 -15.65 -5.35
C ASN A 102 7.10 -15.93 -4.11
N SER A 103 6.02 -15.17 -3.93
CA SER A 103 5.27 -15.13 -2.68
C SER A 103 4.71 -16.48 -2.24
N SER A 104 5.07 -16.89 -1.03
CA SER A 104 4.51 -18.07 -0.37
C SER A 104 3.03 -17.88 -0.04
N TRP A 105 2.59 -16.65 0.21
CA TRP A 105 1.18 -16.32 0.46
C TRP A 105 0.31 -16.59 -0.77
N ILE A 106 0.73 -16.14 -1.96
CA ILE A 106 0.04 -16.49 -3.22
C ILE A 106 -0.01 -18.01 -3.42
N GLY A 107 1.11 -18.71 -3.20
CA GLY A 107 1.15 -20.17 -3.27
C GLY A 107 0.19 -20.84 -2.27
N SER A 108 0.02 -20.26 -1.08
CA SER A 108 -0.91 -20.77 -0.08
C SER A 108 -2.37 -20.57 -0.47
N LEU A 109 -2.72 -19.43 -1.07
CA LEU A 109 -4.05 -19.13 -1.60
C LEU A 109 -4.41 -20.07 -2.75
N GLU A 110 -3.50 -20.26 -3.70
CA GLU A 110 -3.68 -21.23 -4.80
C GLU A 110 -3.89 -22.64 -4.27
N LYS A 111 -3.05 -23.08 -3.32
CA LYS A 111 -3.16 -24.41 -2.71
C LYS A 111 -4.48 -24.61 -1.99
N ALA A 112 -4.96 -23.61 -1.25
CA ALA A 112 -6.25 -23.66 -0.57
C ALA A 112 -7.42 -23.80 -1.55
N ASN A 113 -7.32 -23.21 -2.74
CA ASN A 113 -8.36 -23.25 -3.76
C ASN A 113 -8.47 -24.60 -4.50
N ARG A 114 -7.49 -25.50 -4.37
CA ARG A 114 -7.45 -26.80 -5.07
C ARG A 114 -8.59 -27.76 -4.74
N VAL A 115 -9.33 -27.52 -3.66
CA VAL A 115 -10.53 -28.30 -3.34
C VAL A 115 -11.64 -28.11 -4.38
N HIS A 116 -11.57 -27.06 -5.20
CA HIS A 116 -12.53 -26.82 -6.27
C HIS A 116 -12.30 -27.80 -7.44
N PRO A 117 -13.32 -28.56 -7.89
CA PRO A 117 -13.17 -29.56 -8.96
C PRO A 117 -12.65 -29.02 -10.29
N SER A 118 -12.85 -27.72 -10.57
CA SER A 118 -12.37 -27.02 -11.77
C SER A 118 -11.19 -26.08 -11.46
N HIS A 119 -10.39 -26.40 -10.45
CA HIS A 119 -9.23 -25.57 -10.09
C HIS A 119 -8.26 -25.44 -11.27
N MET A 120 -7.89 -24.20 -11.58
CA MET A 120 -6.90 -23.85 -12.59
C MET A 120 -5.83 -23.00 -11.90
N PRO A 121 -4.61 -23.54 -11.66
CA PRO A 121 -3.52 -22.80 -11.05
C PRO A 121 -3.20 -21.48 -11.78
N GLU A 122 -3.47 -21.44 -13.08
CA GLU A 122 -3.26 -20.29 -13.95
C GLU A 122 -4.12 -19.08 -13.55
N LEU A 123 -5.22 -19.26 -12.81
CA LEU A 123 -6.02 -18.15 -12.29
C LEU A 123 -5.26 -17.30 -11.27
N PHE A 124 -4.26 -17.87 -10.60
CA PHE A 124 -3.35 -17.17 -9.69
C PHE A 124 -2.14 -16.57 -10.42
N SER A 125 -1.97 -16.89 -11.71
CA SER A 125 -0.89 -16.32 -12.52
C SER A 125 -1.10 -14.82 -12.74
N GLY A 126 0.00 -14.07 -12.69
CA GLY A 126 -0.01 -12.61 -12.85
C GLY A 126 -0.47 -11.82 -11.64
N TYR A 127 -0.93 -12.48 -10.56
CA TYR A 127 -1.08 -11.80 -9.28
C TYR A 127 0.28 -11.55 -8.63
N ARG A 128 0.39 -10.39 -8.00
CA ARG A 128 1.57 -9.88 -7.31
C ARG A 128 1.20 -9.60 -5.87
N HIS A 129 2.17 -9.76 -4.98
CA HIS A 129 1.98 -9.53 -3.55
C HIS A 129 2.73 -8.26 -3.15
N PHE A 130 2.05 -7.35 -2.48
CA PHE A 130 2.58 -6.09 -2.00
C PHE A 130 2.44 -5.97 -0.49
N ILE A 131 3.42 -5.35 0.14
CA ILE A 131 3.45 -5.06 1.58
C ILE A 131 3.81 -3.59 1.80
N LEU A 132 3.04 -2.92 2.66
CA LEU A 132 3.28 -1.55 3.14
C LEU A 132 3.38 -1.59 4.67
N THR A 133 4.42 -0.98 5.22
CA THR A 133 4.63 -0.86 6.67
C THR A 133 4.34 0.57 7.12
N PHE A 134 3.49 0.71 8.15
CA PHE A 134 3.14 1.97 8.80
C PHE A 134 3.59 1.96 10.26
N HIS A 135 3.35 3.06 10.98
CA HIS A 135 3.66 3.17 12.40
C HIS A 135 2.98 2.05 13.21
N ASP A 136 1.65 1.99 13.23
CA ASP A 136 0.90 1.06 14.09
C ASP A 136 0.51 -0.27 13.42
N SER A 137 0.77 -0.42 12.13
CA SER A 137 0.25 -1.54 11.36
C SER A 137 1.04 -1.83 10.09
N THR A 138 0.90 -3.06 9.62
CA THR A 138 1.36 -3.54 8.33
C THR A 138 0.16 -3.92 7.49
N LEU A 139 0.24 -3.64 6.19
CA LEU A 139 -0.76 -4.00 5.21
C LEU A 139 -0.13 -4.85 4.12
N GLU A 140 -0.64 -6.06 3.91
CA GLU A 140 -0.30 -6.93 2.79
C GLU A 140 -1.52 -7.07 1.87
N PHE A 141 -1.32 -7.05 0.55
CA PHE A 141 -2.40 -7.33 -0.41
C PHE A 141 -1.88 -8.02 -1.67
N VAL A 142 -2.76 -8.80 -2.29
CA VAL A 142 -2.49 -9.50 -3.55
C VAL A 142 -3.37 -8.93 -4.65
N ALA A 143 -2.77 -8.42 -5.71
CA ALA A 143 -3.47 -7.85 -6.87
C ALA A 143 -2.63 -8.02 -8.13
N LYS A 144 -3.22 -7.90 -9.32
CA LYS A 144 -2.45 -7.94 -10.58
C LYS A 144 -1.60 -6.68 -10.74
N ASP A 145 -2.16 -5.54 -10.38
CA ASP A 145 -1.50 -4.24 -10.35
C ASP A 145 -2.30 -3.29 -9.45
N PHE A 146 -1.77 -2.10 -9.22
CA PHE A 146 -2.51 -1.02 -8.57
C PHE A 146 -2.11 0.35 -9.14
N ALA A 147 -3.03 1.31 -9.06
CA ALA A 147 -2.77 2.71 -9.39
C ALA A 147 -2.59 3.54 -8.12
N VAL A 148 -1.79 4.60 -8.17
CA VAL A 148 -1.60 5.56 -7.08
C VAL A 148 -2.14 6.92 -7.50
N SER A 149 -2.89 7.56 -6.62
CA SER A 149 -3.31 8.95 -6.80
C SER A 149 -3.01 9.77 -5.56
N LEU A 150 -2.67 11.05 -5.77
CA LEU A 150 -2.50 12.02 -4.69
C LEU A 150 -3.72 12.94 -4.63
N ARG A 151 -4.16 13.24 -3.42
CA ARG A 151 -5.27 14.16 -3.13
C ARG A 151 -4.87 15.10 -2.00
N ARG A 152 -5.46 16.29 -1.98
CA ARG A 152 -5.32 17.22 -0.86
C ARG A 152 -6.65 17.34 -0.15
N GLY A 153 -6.68 17.15 1.17
CA GLY A 153 -7.93 17.20 1.92
C GLY A 153 -7.86 16.47 3.25
N ALA A 154 -9.03 16.04 3.72
CA ALA A 154 -9.15 15.09 4.81
C ALA A 154 -9.18 13.67 4.23
N ILE A 155 -8.48 12.72 4.87
CA ILE A 155 -8.34 11.36 4.35
C ILE A 155 -9.68 10.65 4.18
N LEU A 156 -10.61 10.80 5.13
CA LEU A 156 -11.92 10.17 5.05
C LEU A 156 -12.73 10.71 3.85
N THR A 157 -12.74 12.02 3.66
CA THR A 157 -13.43 12.66 2.52
C THR A 157 -12.81 12.23 1.19
N ALA A 158 -11.48 12.28 1.08
CA ALA A 158 -10.78 11.89 -0.15
C ALA A 158 -11.02 10.43 -0.52
N LEU A 159 -11.08 9.53 0.47
CA LEU A 159 -11.41 8.12 0.26
C LEU A 159 -12.88 7.95 -0.19
N MET A 160 -13.82 8.61 0.50
CA MET A 160 -15.26 8.53 0.18
C MET A 160 -15.60 9.07 -1.21
N GLU A 161 -14.92 10.12 -1.66
CA GLU A 161 -15.07 10.64 -3.02
C GLU A 161 -14.71 9.56 -4.06
N ILE A 162 -13.62 8.81 -3.86
CA ILE A 162 -13.20 7.75 -4.79
C ILE A 162 -14.13 6.54 -4.75
N ILE A 163 -14.70 6.23 -3.58
CA ILE A 163 -15.72 5.17 -3.44
C ILE A 163 -16.98 5.55 -4.23
N GLY A 164 -17.43 6.80 -4.12
CA GLY A 164 -18.63 7.30 -4.80
C GLY A 164 -18.50 7.44 -6.31
N HIS A 165 -17.28 7.46 -6.85
CA HIS A 165 -17.02 7.46 -8.28
C HIS A 165 -16.78 6.03 -8.81
N ASN A 166 -17.61 5.59 -9.75
CA ASN A 166 -17.32 4.45 -10.63
C ASN A 166 -16.21 4.88 -11.61
N VAL A 167 -14.95 4.76 -11.21
CA VAL A 167 -13.81 5.07 -12.07
C VAL A 167 -13.34 3.77 -12.72
N SER A 168 -13.48 3.64 -14.04
CA SER A 168 -12.66 2.70 -14.80
C SER A 168 -11.20 3.10 -14.60
N ALA A 169 -10.40 2.22 -14.01
CA ALA A 169 -9.01 2.51 -13.70
C ALA A 169 -8.22 2.81 -14.99
N ASP A 170 -7.97 4.10 -15.27
CA ASP A 170 -6.93 4.48 -16.22
C ASP A 170 -5.59 4.06 -15.62
N ARG A 171 -4.98 3.06 -16.25
CA ARG A 171 -3.67 2.51 -15.86
C ARG A 171 -2.60 3.60 -16.02
N VAL A 172 -2.25 4.26 -14.93
CA VAL A 172 -1.03 5.05 -14.87
C VAL A 172 0.13 4.09 -14.60
N LYS A 173 0.95 3.85 -15.63
CA LYS A 173 2.24 3.15 -15.45
C LYS A 173 3.12 3.97 -14.51
N PRO A 174 3.93 3.36 -13.62
CA PRO A 174 4.93 4.08 -12.86
C PRO A 174 6.02 4.56 -13.83
N THR A 175 5.85 5.77 -14.36
CA THR A 175 6.93 6.49 -15.04
C THR A 175 7.83 7.07 -13.97
N GLY A 176 9.05 6.53 -13.85
CA GLY A 176 10.10 7.12 -13.03
C GLY A 176 10.28 8.60 -13.41
N PHE A 177 9.94 9.50 -12.49
CA PHE A 177 10.06 10.94 -12.67
C PHE A 177 10.58 11.64 -11.41
N PHE A 178 11.59 11.07 -10.75
CA PHE A 178 12.50 11.88 -9.95
C PHE A 178 13.61 12.41 -10.84
N THR A 179 13.37 13.56 -11.48
CA THR A 179 14.34 14.64 -11.76
C THR A 179 13.75 15.61 -12.80
N ARG A 180 13.05 16.65 -12.34
CA ARG A 180 13.02 17.97 -12.99
C ARG A 180 12.28 18.98 -12.11
N LEU A 181 12.87 19.33 -10.98
CA LEU A 181 12.59 20.62 -10.34
C LEU A 181 13.83 21.19 -9.64
N LEU A 182 14.96 21.18 -10.34
CA LEU A 182 16.16 21.98 -10.03
C LEU A 182 16.84 22.34 -11.37
N ARG A 183 16.16 23.14 -12.18
CA ARG A 183 16.74 24.01 -13.23
C ARG A 183 15.62 24.75 -13.95
N ARG A 184 15.27 25.94 -13.44
CA ARG A 184 14.91 27.15 -14.21
C ARG A 184 14.37 28.20 -13.22
N GLY A 185 15.07 29.33 -13.15
CA GLY A 185 14.73 30.49 -12.33
C GLY A 185 15.75 30.71 -11.24
#